data_AF-A0A1Z8JPE7-F1
#
_entry.id   AF-A0A1Z8JPE7-F1
#
_cell.length_a   1.000
_cell.length_b   1.000
_cell.length_c   1.000
_cell.angle_alpha   90.00
_cell.angle_beta   90.00
_cell.angle_gamma   90.00
#
_symmetry.space_group_name_H-M   'P 1'
#
loop_
_entity.id
_entity.type
_entity.pdbx_description
1 polymer ?
#
loop_
_entity_poly.entity_id
_entity_poly.type
_entity_poly.pdbx_seq_one_letter_code
_entity_poly.pdbx_strand_id
1 'polypeptide(L)'
;MSTTLAAHRGYKAEYPENTIRAFQTAVEAGCDVIETDLHISADDHIIIAHDIDTSRVFGESYDVTKTNYVGTLDQLLTLREPRSKMPLFRDVLLWCIETNEQHKDRNIKLMLDIKGDNDPVQLYNLMWELLHDLKGIDFWKNKLIFGLWSPQFYIPEKLNGFKVINISFDFHSAKAFYEKVVDLHSGATIHGISMIKFILYREKDLNDMMDWLHENNLKLWLWTINNNLELKQAIEKTVKNKEILLDGIVTDDPIKVYERFPENKISWNYNFKLWLQNSLFGILLFLYRRNFNLKPAFNMLKRLGLI
;
A
#
# COMPACT_ATOMS: atom_id res chain seq x y z
N MET A 1 4.33 6.43 21.28
CA MET A 1 4.92 6.38 19.92
C MET A 1 3.92 7.00 18.96
N SER A 2 4.35 7.80 17.99
CA SER A 2 3.46 8.35 16.95
C SER A 2 3.31 7.35 15.81
N THR A 3 2.09 6.88 15.54
CA THR A 3 1.78 6.05 14.38
C THR A 3 2.05 6.83 13.09
N THR A 4 2.79 6.23 12.14
CA THR A 4 3.12 6.88 10.87
C THR A 4 1.92 6.90 9.94
N LEU A 5 1.68 8.02 9.25
CA LEU A 5 0.64 8.11 8.24
C LEU A 5 1.23 7.93 6.83
N ALA A 6 0.69 6.96 6.10
CA ALA A 6 0.96 6.73 4.68
C ALA A 6 -0.26 7.11 3.84
N ALA A 7 -0.06 7.97 2.84
CA ALA A 7 -1.11 8.34 1.90
C ALA A 7 -1.23 7.30 0.79
N HIS A 8 -2.36 6.59 0.74
CA HIS A 8 -2.67 5.52 -0.22
C HIS A 8 -2.83 6.11 -1.62
N ARG A 9 -1.82 5.94 -2.47
CA ARG A 9 -1.76 6.55 -3.82
C ARG A 9 -1.81 8.07 -3.77
N GLY A 10 -1.24 8.67 -2.71
CA GLY A 10 -1.37 10.09 -2.39
C GLY A 10 -2.71 10.43 -1.72
N TYR A 11 -3.08 11.72 -1.72
CA TYR A 11 -4.35 12.19 -1.16
C TYR A 11 -5.50 11.93 -2.15
N LYS A 12 -5.77 10.66 -2.43
CA LYS A 12 -6.69 10.28 -3.51
C LYS A 12 -8.17 10.50 -3.19
N ALA A 13 -8.54 10.73 -1.93
CA ALA A 13 -9.89 11.16 -1.61
C ALA A 13 -10.20 12.51 -2.28
N GLU A 14 -9.23 13.43 -2.29
CA GLU A 14 -9.39 14.77 -2.88
C GLU A 14 -8.93 14.83 -4.35
N TYR A 15 -7.78 14.25 -4.67
CA TYR A 15 -7.15 14.34 -6.00
C TYR A 15 -7.17 13.01 -6.76
N PRO A 16 -6.91 12.99 -8.08
CA PRO A 16 -6.78 11.75 -8.82
C PRO A 16 -5.63 10.90 -8.24
N GLU A 17 -5.90 9.62 -7.96
CA GLU A 17 -4.91 8.71 -7.37
C GLU A 17 -3.63 8.61 -8.22
N ASN A 18 -2.49 8.36 -7.58
CA ASN A 18 -1.22 8.09 -8.26
C ASN A 18 -0.77 9.25 -9.18
N THR A 19 -1.01 10.49 -8.76
CA THR A 19 -0.54 11.71 -9.44
C THR A 19 0.43 12.48 -8.56
N ILE A 20 1.35 13.22 -9.17
CA ILE A 20 2.25 14.13 -8.44
C ILE A 20 1.45 15.13 -7.60
N ARG A 21 0.30 15.62 -8.11
CA ARG A 21 -0.58 16.51 -7.34
C ARG A 21 -1.10 15.83 -6.07
N ALA A 22 -1.56 14.59 -6.15
CA ALA A 22 -2.01 13.84 -4.97
C ALA A 22 -0.88 13.57 -3.97
N PHE A 23 0.35 13.39 -4.45
CA PHE A 23 1.52 13.18 -3.58
C PHE A 23 1.93 14.46 -2.85
N GLN A 24 2.00 15.59 -3.56
CA GLN A 24 2.29 16.90 -2.98
C GLN A 24 1.29 17.25 -1.88
N THR A 25 0.00 17.12 -2.16
CA THR A 25 -1.05 17.50 -1.21
C THR A 25 -1.15 16.55 -0.02
N ALA A 26 -0.75 15.28 -0.17
CA ALA A 26 -0.58 14.38 0.95
C ALA A 26 0.56 14.81 1.89
N VAL A 27 1.70 15.26 1.35
CA VAL A 27 2.80 15.80 2.15
C VAL A 27 2.37 17.08 2.87
N GLU A 28 1.65 17.98 2.19
CA GLU A 28 1.05 19.18 2.79
C GLU A 28 0.05 18.83 3.92
N ALA A 29 -0.69 17.72 3.78
CA ALA A 29 -1.59 17.19 4.80
C ALA A 29 -0.86 16.49 5.97
N GLY A 30 0.48 16.45 5.97
CA GLY A 30 1.30 15.92 7.06
C GLY A 30 1.74 14.46 6.90
N CYS A 31 1.50 13.82 5.75
CA CYS A 31 2.00 12.46 5.51
C CYS A 31 3.51 12.44 5.24
N ASP A 32 4.24 11.59 5.97
CA ASP A 32 5.67 11.36 5.71
C ASP A 32 5.92 10.16 4.78
N VAL A 33 4.89 9.37 4.50
CA VAL A 33 4.98 8.24 3.58
C VAL A 33 3.92 8.40 2.49
N ILE A 34 4.32 8.23 1.24
CA ILE A 34 3.40 8.08 0.11
C ILE A 34 3.45 6.62 -0.30
N GLU A 35 2.31 5.95 -0.26
CA GLU A 35 2.17 4.62 -0.84
C GLU A 35 1.78 4.77 -2.33
N THR A 36 2.37 3.94 -3.19
CA THR A 36 2.17 4.01 -4.64
C THR A 36 2.39 2.66 -5.30
N ASP A 37 1.76 2.46 -6.45
CA ASP A 37 1.71 1.19 -7.16
C ASP A 37 2.64 1.14 -8.39
N LEU A 38 3.32 0.02 -8.63
CA LEU A 38 4.25 -0.14 -9.75
C LEU A 38 3.83 -1.26 -10.71
N HIS A 39 3.80 -0.92 -12.01
CA HIS A 39 3.73 -1.86 -13.14
C HIS A 39 4.84 -1.56 -14.15
N ILE A 40 5.16 -2.51 -15.03
CA ILE A 40 6.03 -2.31 -16.21
C ILE A 40 5.15 -2.29 -17.47
N SER A 41 5.34 -1.30 -18.34
CA SER A 41 4.69 -1.20 -19.65
C SER A 41 5.30 -2.15 -20.69
N ALA A 42 4.67 -2.30 -21.86
CA ALA A 42 5.18 -3.19 -22.91
C ALA A 42 6.51 -2.72 -23.55
N ASP A 43 6.89 -1.46 -23.33
CA ASP A 43 8.15 -0.84 -23.75
C ASP A 43 9.05 -0.52 -22.55
N ASP A 44 8.99 -1.34 -21.50
CA ASP A 44 9.93 -1.38 -20.37
C ASP A 44 10.01 -0.10 -19.52
N HIS A 45 8.91 0.66 -19.42
CA HIS A 45 8.82 1.79 -18.50
C HIS A 45 8.15 1.35 -17.20
N ILE A 46 8.75 1.69 -16.05
CA ILE A 46 8.08 1.53 -14.76
C ILE A 46 7.07 2.67 -14.62
N ILE A 47 5.79 2.34 -14.65
CA ILE A 47 4.66 3.26 -14.57
C ILE A 47 4.01 3.22 -13.19
N ILE A 48 3.26 4.28 -12.88
CA ILE A 48 2.55 4.42 -11.61
C ILE A 48 1.04 4.28 -11.83
N ALA A 49 0.52 3.10 -11.55
CA ALA A 49 -0.88 2.76 -11.71
C ALA A 49 -1.27 1.60 -10.78
N HIS A 50 -2.49 1.64 -10.22
CA HIS A 50 -2.96 0.57 -9.34
C HIS A 50 -3.55 -0.62 -10.10
N ASP A 51 -4.37 -0.32 -11.12
CA ASP A 51 -5.08 -1.33 -11.87
C ASP A 51 -4.29 -1.67 -13.13
N ILE A 52 -4.34 -2.94 -13.51
CA ILE A 52 -3.83 -3.38 -14.81
C ILE A 52 -4.61 -2.76 -15.98
N ASP A 53 -5.88 -2.40 -15.78
CA ASP A 53 -6.73 -1.77 -16.80
C ASP A 53 -6.92 -0.28 -16.48
N THR A 54 -6.68 0.57 -17.47
CA THR A 54 -6.69 2.03 -17.29
C THR A 54 -8.09 2.66 -17.22
N SER A 55 -9.17 1.93 -17.51
CA SER A 55 -10.50 2.51 -17.74
C SER A 55 -11.06 3.25 -16.54
N ARG A 56 -10.78 2.77 -15.32
CA ARG A 56 -11.31 3.38 -14.10
C ARG A 56 -10.76 4.79 -13.85
N VAL A 57 -9.49 5.01 -14.15
CA VAL A 57 -8.79 6.26 -13.83
C VAL A 57 -8.71 7.18 -15.04
N PHE A 58 -8.56 6.63 -16.24
CA PHE A 58 -8.29 7.37 -17.48
C PHE A 58 -9.44 7.32 -18.50
N GLY A 59 -10.45 6.46 -18.30
CA GLY A 59 -11.64 6.37 -19.15
C GLY A 59 -11.47 5.51 -20.42
N GLU A 60 -10.23 5.18 -20.78
CA GLU A 60 -9.90 4.29 -21.90
C GLU A 60 -9.40 2.96 -21.36
N SER A 61 -9.69 1.85 -22.05
CA SER A 61 -9.32 0.50 -21.61
C SER A 61 -8.06 0.04 -22.32
N TYR A 62 -6.95 0.09 -21.59
CA TYR A 62 -5.68 -0.51 -21.97
C TYR A 62 -5.18 -1.39 -20.84
N ASP A 63 -4.66 -2.57 -21.19
CA ASP A 63 -3.84 -3.37 -20.28
C ASP A 63 -2.45 -2.74 -20.22
N VAL A 64 -2.10 -2.17 -19.06
CA VAL A 64 -0.86 -1.41 -18.90
C VAL A 64 0.39 -2.25 -19.14
N THR A 65 0.32 -3.56 -18.88
CA THR A 65 1.45 -4.49 -19.07
C THR A 65 1.66 -4.90 -20.53
N LYS A 66 0.68 -4.62 -21.39
CA LYS A 66 0.68 -4.98 -22.82
C LYS A 66 0.65 -3.79 -23.76
N THR A 67 0.69 -2.58 -23.21
CA THR A 67 0.60 -1.34 -23.97
C THR A 67 1.87 -0.53 -23.76
N ASN A 68 2.40 0.04 -24.85
CA ASN A 68 3.56 0.91 -24.78
C ASN A 68 3.21 2.17 -24.00
N TYR A 69 4.11 2.61 -23.13
CA TYR A 69 3.98 3.88 -22.46
C TYR A 69 4.08 5.03 -23.46
N VAL A 70 5.14 5.03 -24.25
CA VAL A 70 5.44 6.12 -25.19
C VAL A 70 4.43 6.10 -26.34
N GLY A 71 3.71 7.21 -26.51
CA GLY A 71 2.75 7.43 -27.58
C GLY A 71 1.36 6.84 -27.33
N THR A 72 1.13 6.13 -26.22
CA THR A 72 -0.20 5.64 -25.84
C THR A 72 -0.53 5.98 -24.39
N LEU A 73 0.09 5.31 -23.40
CA LEU A 73 -0.26 5.55 -21.99
C LEU A 73 0.12 6.97 -21.54
N ASP A 74 1.20 7.54 -22.08
CA ASP A 74 1.66 8.91 -21.79
C ASP A 74 0.76 10.04 -22.31
N GLN A 75 -0.23 9.69 -23.16
CA GLN A 75 -1.26 10.62 -23.65
C GLN A 75 -2.53 10.59 -22.82
N LEU A 76 -2.70 9.57 -21.98
CA LEU A 76 -3.89 9.43 -21.13
C LEU A 76 -3.92 10.53 -20.07
N LEU A 77 -5.12 11.03 -19.80
CA LEU A 77 -5.38 12.01 -18.76
C LEU A 77 -6.42 11.47 -17.80
N THR A 78 -6.18 11.63 -16.49
CA THR A 78 -7.14 11.23 -15.46
C THR A 78 -8.51 11.84 -15.72
N LEU A 79 -9.57 11.09 -15.37
CA LEU A 79 -10.96 11.53 -15.49
C LEU A 79 -11.30 12.63 -14.47
N ARG A 80 -10.74 12.53 -13.27
CA ARG A 80 -10.91 13.52 -12.20
C ARG A 80 -9.97 14.70 -12.40
N GLU A 81 -10.43 15.88 -11.97
CA GLU A 81 -9.62 17.09 -11.93
C GLU A 81 -8.65 17.11 -10.74
N PRO A 82 -7.48 17.78 -10.87
CA PRO A 82 -6.94 18.32 -12.11
C PRO A 82 -6.49 17.18 -13.03
N ARG A 83 -6.93 17.21 -14.30
CA ARG A 83 -6.56 16.17 -15.26
C ARG A 83 -5.04 16.07 -15.38
N SER A 84 -4.50 14.89 -15.09
CA SER A 84 -3.06 14.65 -15.00
C SER A 84 -2.66 13.45 -15.86
N LYS A 85 -1.43 13.46 -16.36
CA LYS A 85 -0.84 12.31 -17.05
C LYS A 85 -0.54 11.19 -16.07
N MET A 86 -0.46 9.95 -16.58
CA MET A 86 0.10 8.82 -15.83
C MET A 86 1.59 9.07 -15.57
N PRO A 87 2.07 9.13 -14.32
CA PRO A 87 3.48 9.35 -14.04
C PRO A 87 4.33 8.11 -14.30
N LEU A 88 5.59 8.33 -14.70
CA LEU A 88 6.62 7.30 -14.59
C LEU A 88 7.15 7.24 -13.16
N PHE A 89 7.69 6.09 -12.76
CA PHE A 89 8.40 5.96 -11.49
C PHE A 89 9.58 6.93 -11.40
N ARG A 90 10.26 7.21 -12.52
CA ARG A 90 11.30 8.25 -12.59
C ARG A 90 10.79 9.62 -12.15
N ASP A 91 9.59 10.01 -12.58
CA ASP A 91 8.99 11.30 -12.21
C ASP A 91 8.70 11.36 -10.71
N VAL A 92 8.23 10.24 -10.14
CA VAL A 92 7.98 10.12 -8.70
C VAL A 92 9.27 10.15 -7.88
N LEU A 93 10.35 9.53 -8.37
CA LEU A 93 11.66 9.60 -7.71
C LEU A 93 12.21 11.03 -7.72
N LEU A 94 12.12 11.74 -8.85
CA LEU A 94 12.51 13.15 -8.94
C LEU A 94 11.68 14.02 -7.99
N TRP A 95 10.36 13.84 -7.99
CA TRP A 95 9.48 14.52 -7.04
C TRP A 95 9.88 14.24 -5.57
N CYS A 96 10.20 12.99 -5.23
CA CYS A 96 10.60 12.62 -3.88
C CYS A 96 11.92 13.29 -3.46
N ILE A 97 12.88 13.41 -4.39
CA ILE A 97 14.13 14.14 -4.18
C ILE A 97 13.83 15.62 -3.87
N GLU A 98 13.12 16.29 -4.78
CA GLU A 98 12.82 17.72 -4.68
C GLU A 98 12.04 18.03 -3.39
N THR A 99 11.05 17.21 -3.07
CA THR A 99 10.23 17.35 -1.86
C THR A 99 11.08 17.25 -0.59
N ASN A 100 12.03 16.31 -0.54
CA ASN A 100 12.93 16.19 0.62
C ASN A 100 13.97 17.33 0.69
N GLU A 101 14.33 17.94 -0.44
CA GLU A 101 15.19 19.13 -0.46
C GLU A 101 14.44 20.38 0.06
N GLN A 102 13.12 20.44 -0.18
CA GLN A 102 12.22 21.50 0.31
C GLN A 102 11.83 21.31 1.80
N HIS A 103 11.67 20.08 2.26
CA HIS A 103 11.25 19.73 3.63
C HIS A 103 12.39 19.08 4.44
N LYS A 104 13.45 19.83 4.71
CA LYS A 104 14.68 19.32 5.38
C LYS A 104 14.47 18.82 6.82
N ASP A 105 13.40 19.25 7.46
CA ASP A 105 12.97 18.84 8.80
C ASP A 105 12.19 17.52 8.81
N ARG A 106 11.77 17.05 7.63
CA ARG A 106 10.99 15.82 7.45
C ARG A 106 11.76 14.79 6.65
N ASN A 107 11.29 13.55 6.70
CA ASN A 107 11.87 12.44 5.93
C ASN A 107 10.78 11.77 5.11
N ILE A 108 10.49 12.35 3.94
CA ILE A 108 9.44 11.85 3.05
C ILE A 108 9.94 10.57 2.36
N LYS A 109 9.12 9.51 2.41
CA LYS A 109 9.43 8.18 1.88
C LYS A 109 8.36 7.72 0.89
N LEU A 110 8.73 6.79 0.03
CA LEU A 110 7.83 6.05 -0.85
C LEU A 110 7.68 4.62 -0.31
N MET A 111 6.44 4.16 -0.15
CA MET A 111 6.09 2.76 0.06
C MET A 111 5.61 2.19 -1.28
N LEU A 112 6.35 1.23 -1.81
CA LEU A 112 6.13 0.69 -3.15
C LEU A 112 5.26 -0.56 -3.06
N ASP A 113 4.01 -0.51 -3.53
CA ASP A 113 3.19 -1.70 -3.80
C ASP A 113 3.64 -2.28 -5.15
N ILE A 114 4.49 -3.31 -5.10
CA ILE A 114 4.97 -4.02 -6.28
C ILE A 114 3.93 -5.04 -6.71
N LYS A 115 3.29 -4.77 -7.85
CA LYS A 115 2.22 -5.60 -8.38
C LYS A 115 2.73 -6.95 -8.89
N GLY A 116 1.92 -7.98 -8.68
CA GLY A 116 2.32 -9.37 -8.92
C GLY A 116 2.46 -9.77 -10.39
N ASP A 117 2.02 -8.93 -11.32
CA ASP A 117 2.14 -9.13 -12.77
C ASP A 117 3.51 -8.72 -13.34
N ASN A 118 4.36 -8.07 -12.55
CA ASN A 118 5.72 -7.74 -12.97
C ASN A 118 6.63 -8.97 -12.98
N ASP A 119 7.55 -9.03 -13.96
CA ASP A 119 8.72 -9.90 -13.85
C ASP A 119 9.70 -9.32 -12.81
N PRO A 120 10.06 -10.05 -11.73
CA PRO A 120 10.95 -9.51 -10.70
C PRO A 120 12.32 -9.12 -11.23
N VAL A 121 12.91 -9.89 -12.13
CA VAL A 121 14.28 -9.61 -12.61
C VAL A 121 14.29 -8.32 -13.44
N GLN A 122 13.34 -8.19 -14.37
CA GLN A 122 13.17 -7.00 -15.19
C GLN A 122 12.89 -5.77 -14.33
N LEU A 123 11.94 -5.85 -13.39
CA LEU A 123 11.59 -4.75 -12.50
C LEU A 123 12.81 -4.23 -11.74
N TYR A 124 13.56 -5.13 -11.10
CA TYR A 124 14.71 -4.75 -10.30
C TYR A 124 15.89 -4.26 -11.16
N ASN A 125 16.03 -4.71 -12.41
CA ASN A 125 17.06 -4.17 -13.32
C ASN A 125 16.75 -2.71 -13.68
N LEU A 126 15.55 -2.43 -14.20
CA LEU A 126 15.09 -1.10 -14.56
C LEU A 126 15.10 -0.16 -13.34
N MET A 127 14.60 -0.65 -12.20
CA MET A 127 14.56 0.13 -10.97
C MET A 127 15.98 0.47 -10.49
N TRP A 128 16.92 -0.47 -10.48
CA TRP A 128 18.27 -0.20 -9.98
C TRP A 128 19.02 0.79 -10.85
N GLU A 129 18.88 0.70 -12.17
CA GLU A 129 19.45 1.68 -13.10
C GLU A 129 18.98 3.09 -12.75
N LEU A 130 17.65 3.29 -12.61
CA LEU A 130 17.07 4.58 -12.21
C LEU A 130 17.57 5.06 -10.84
N LEU A 131 17.59 4.18 -9.84
CA LEU A 131 18.02 4.55 -8.49
C LEU A 131 19.49 4.96 -8.45
N HIS A 132 20.35 4.24 -9.19
CA HIS A 132 21.77 4.57 -9.33
C HIS A 132 21.97 5.92 -10.02
N ASP A 133 21.32 6.12 -11.17
CA ASP A 133 21.51 7.31 -12.00
C ASP A 133 21.05 8.60 -11.31
N LEU A 134 20.02 8.55 -10.45
CA LEU A 134 19.47 9.74 -9.82
C LEU A 134 20.25 10.20 -8.57
N LYS A 135 20.49 9.32 -7.59
CA LYS A 135 21.14 9.68 -6.30
C LYS A 135 22.02 8.57 -5.70
N GLY A 136 22.15 7.42 -6.36
CA GLY A 136 22.82 6.24 -5.81
C GLY A 136 21.98 5.47 -4.78
N ILE A 137 22.24 4.17 -4.63
CA ILE A 137 21.43 3.24 -3.82
C ILE A 137 21.38 3.61 -2.33
N ASP A 138 22.48 4.11 -1.76
CA ASP A 138 22.52 4.43 -0.33
C ASP A 138 21.56 5.56 0.07
N PHE A 139 21.32 6.53 -0.82
CA PHE A 139 20.28 7.54 -0.61
C PHE A 139 18.89 6.89 -0.49
N TRP A 140 18.60 5.94 -1.37
CA TRP A 140 17.28 5.31 -1.47
C TRP A 140 16.97 4.34 -0.34
N LYS A 141 17.97 3.75 0.33
CA LYS A 141 17.77 2.88 1.51
C LYS A 141 16.95 3.56 2.61
N ASN A 142 17.09 4.87 2.78
CA ASN A 142 16.30 5.64 3.75
C ASN A 142 14.98 6.19 3.16
N LYS A 143 14.78 6.13 1.84
CA LYS A 143 13.62 6.75 1.15
C LYS A 143 12.60 5.75 0.65
N LEU A 144 12.97 4.49 0.44
CA LEU A 144 12.07 3.47 -0.08
C LEU A 144 11.71 2.42 0.98
N ILE A 145 10.44 2.02 0.96
CA ILE A 145 9.90 0.87 1.68
C ILE A 145 9.31 -0.06 0.61
N PHE A 146 9.83 -1.29 0.52
CA PHE A 146 9.38 -2.27 -0.46
C PHE A 146 8.20 -3.05 0.12
N GLY A 147 7.02 -2.86 -0.47
CA GLY A 147 5.80 -3.62 -0.18
C GLY A 147 5.67 -4.80 -1.14
N LEU A 148 5.83 -6.01 -0.60
CA LEU A 148 5.89 -7.24 -1.38
C LEU A 148 4.68 -8.13 -1.11
N TRP A 149 3.96 -8.52 -2.16
CA TRP A 149 2.86 -9.48 -2.05
C TRP A 149 3.34 -10.94 -2.05
N SER A 150 4.48 -11.23 -2.66
CA SER A 150 4.89 -12.60 -2.95
C SER A 150 6.41 -12.81 -2.84
N PRO A 151 6.89 -13.97 -2.32
CA PRO A 151 8.30 -14.18 -2.00
C PRO A 151 9.27 -14.02 -3.17
N GLN A 152 8.86 -14.23 -4.42
CA GLN A 152 9.73 -14.08 -5.60
C GLN A 152 10.23 -12.64 -5.82
N PHE A 153 9.57 -11.65 -5.23
CA PHE A 153 10.04 -10.26 -5.28
C PHE A 153 11.06 -9.94 -4.18
N TYR A 154 11.35 -10.87 -3.26
CA TYR A 154 12.41 -10.71 -2.29
C TYR A 154 13.74 -11.13 -2.92
N ILE A 155 14.54 -10.15 -3.36
CA ILE A 155 15.86 -10.37 -3.95
C ILE A 155 16.93 -9.86 -2.95
N PRO A 156 17.59 -10.75 -2.17
CA PRO A 156 18.42 -10.35 -1.03
C PRO A 156 19.52 -9.33 -1.37
N GLU A 157 20.25 -9.56 -2.47
CA GLU A 157 21.35 -8.72 -2.92
C GLU A 157 20.91 -7.32 -3.34
N LYS A 158 19.65 -7.18 -3.76
CA LYS A 158 19.04 -5.89 -4.10
C LYS A 158 18.49 -5.22 -2.84
N LEU A 159 17.72 -5.95 -2.04
CA LEU A 159 16.97 -5.42 -0.89
C LEU A 159 17.80 -5.20 0.37
N ASN A 160 19.07 -5.60 0.40
CA ASN A 160 19.93 -5.39 1.56
C ASN A 160 19.98 -3.90 1.99
N GLY A 161 19.63 -3.64 3.24
CA GLY A 161 19.58 -2.30 3.83
C GLY A 161 18.32 -1.49 3.51
N PHE A 162 17.40 -2.01 2.70
CA PHE A 162 16.09 -1.41 2.50
C PHE A 162 15.08 -1.91 3.53
N LYS A 163 14.07 -1.08 3.83
CA LYS A 163 12.89 -1.56 4.57
C LYS A 163 12.03 -2.40 3.65
N VAL A 164 11.67 -3.60 4.11
CA VAL A 164 10.82 -4.54 3.38
C VAL A 164 9.63 -4.91 4.24
N ILE A 165 8.43 -4.80 3.71
CA ILE A 165 7.20 -5.21 4.36
C ILE A 165 6.41 -6.15 3.45
N ASN A 166 5.76 -7.16 4.03
CA ASN A 166 4.80 -7.96 3.28
C ASN A 166 3.44 -7.24 3.24
N ILE A 167 2.81 -7.16 2.07
CA ILE A 167 1.41 -6.73 1.96
C ILE A 167 0.54 -7.98 1.86
N SER A 168 -0.49 -8.08 2.71
CA SER A 168 -1.34 -9.28 2.79
C SER A 168 -2.79 -8.96 3.18
N PHE A 169 -3.69 -9.81 2.69
CA PHE A 169 -5.10 -9.80 3.10
C PHE A 169 -5.34 -10.56 4.40
N ASP A 170 -4.50 -11.52 4.76
CA ASP A 170 -4.67 -12.28 5.99
C ASP A 170 -3.36 -12.76 6.62
N PHE A 171 -3.44 -13.02 7.92
CA PHE A 171 -2.28 -13.39 8.73
C PHE A 171 -1.60 -14.68 8.24
N HIS A 172 -2.36 -15.66 7.73
CA HIS A 172 -1.77 -16.94 7.33
C HIS A 172 -0.90 -16.75 6.08
N SER A 173 -1.38 -15.97 5.12
CA SER A 173 -0.60 -15.58 3.93
C SER A 173 0.65 -14.78 4.31
N ALA A 174 0.53 -13.82 5.24
CA ALA A 174 1.66 -13.03 5.70
C ALA A 174 2.75 -13.89 6.38
N LYS A 175 2.33 -14.82 7.23
CA LYS A 175 3.22 -15.77 7.89
C LYS A 175 3.89 -16.72 6.89
N ALA A 176 3.12 -17.26 5.94
CA ALA A 176 3.65 -18.13 4.88
C ALA A 176 4.66 -17.41 3.99
N PHE A 177 4.42 -16.12 3.65
CA PHE A 177 5.39 -15.29 2.96
C PHE A 177 6.69 -15.19 3.76
N TYR A 178 6.60 -14.85 5.04
CA TYR A 178 7.76 -14.65 5.92
C TYR A 178 8.58 -15.93 6.04
N GLU A 179 7.95 -17.05 6.37
CA GLU A 179 8.59 -18.36 6.49
C GLU A 179 9.30 -18.73 5.19
N LYS A 180 8.62 -18.56 4.05
CA LYS A 180 9.20 -18.87 2.75
C LYS A 180 10.44 -18.03 2.43
N VAL A 181 10.43 -16.74 2.74
CA VAL A 181 11.58 -15.86 2.51
C VAL A 181 12.75 -16.22 3.42
N VAL A 182 12.49 -16.45 4.70
CA VAL A 182 13.53 -16.83 5.68
C VAL A 182 14.15 -18.19 5.34
N ASP A 183 13.33 -19.15 4.90
CA ASP A 183 13.79 -20.48 4.49
C ASP A 183 14.66 -20.43 3.22
N LEU A 184 14.30 -19.59 2.25
CA LEU A 184 15.06 -19.45 1.00
C LEU A 184 16.36 -18.64 1.17
N HIS A 185 16.39 -17.72 2.12
CA HIS A 185 17.46 -16.73 2.23
C HIS A 185 17.89 -16.56 3.69
N SER A 186 18.96 -17.26 4.06
CA SER A 186 19.59 -17.09 5.37
C SER A 186 19.98 -15.62 5.60
N GLY A 187 19.50 -15.02 6.70
CA GLY A 187 19.75 -13.61 7.01
C GLY A 187 18.79 -12.62 6.33
N ALA A 188 17.70 -13.09 5.71
CA ALA A 188 16.66 -12.20 5.21
C ALA A 188 16.13 -11.26 6.30
N THR A 189 15.88 -10.01 5.92
CA THR A 189 15.37 -8.98 6.83
C THR A 189 14.02 -8.47 6.34
N ILE A 190 12.96 -8.99 6.93
CA ILE A 190 11.60 -8.46 6.79
C ILE A 190 11.35 -7.56 8.00
N HIS A 191 10.84 -6.35 7.75
CA HIS A 191 10.68 -5.33 8.79
C HIS A 191 9.27 -5.25 9.34
N GLY A 192 8.29 -5.84 8.66
CA GLY A 192 6.91 -5.83 9.10
C GLY A 192 5.93 -6.38 8.08
N ILE A 193 4.65 -6.25 8.42
CA ILE A 193 3.52 -6.61 7.57
C ILE A 193 2.57 -5.42 7.43
N SER A 194 1.88 -5.34 6.29
CA SER A 194 0.83 -4.37 5.97
C SER A 194 -0.46 -5.12 5.71
N MET A 195 -1.39 -5.01 6.66
CA MET A 195 -2.57 -5.86 6.76
C MET A 195 -3.86 -5.09 6.50
N ILE A 196 -4.80 -5.73 5.83
CA ILE A 196 -6.14 -5.16 5.71
C ILE A 196 -6.79 -5.01 7.11
N LYS A 197 -7.44 -3.88 7.37
CA LYS A 197 -8.00 -3.51 8.70
C LYS A 197 -8.99 -4.52 9.26
N PHE A 198 -9.57 -5.37 8.42
CA PHE A 198 -10.51 -6.39 8.86
C PHE A 198 -9.89 -7.44 9.79
N ILE A 199 -8.55 -7.54 9.85
CA ILE A 199 -7.86 -8.35 10.86
C ILE A 199 -8.26 -7.96 12.29
N LEU A 200 -8.59 -6.69 12.55
CA LEU A 200 -9.01 -6.18 13.87
C LEU A 200 -10.31 -6.85 14.39
N TYR A 201 -11.08 -7.48 13.50
CA TYR A 201 -12.35 -8.14 13.81
C TYR A 201 -12.25 -9.67 13.79
N ARG A 202 -11.02 -10.22 13.71
CA ARG A 202 -10.72 -11.65 13.73
C ARG A 202 -9.91 -11.97 14.96
N GLU A 203 -10.57 -12.01 16.13
CA GLU A 203 -9.91 -12.05 17.43
C GLU A 203 -8.83 -13.15 17.55
N LYS A 204 -9.14 -14.37 17.12
CA LYS A 204 -8.14 -15.46 17.13
C LYS A 204 -6.93 -15.14 16.25
N ASP A 205 -7.16 -14.82 14.98
CA ASP A 205 -6.08 -14.52 14.03
C ASP A 205 -5.27 -13.29 14.48
N LEU A 206 -5.93 -12.28 15.04
CA LEU A 206 -5.30 -11.09 15.59
C LEU A 206 -4.40 -11.43 16.79
N ASN A 207 -4.89 -12.26 17.72
CA ASN A 207 -4.11 -12.69 18.88
C ASN A 207 -2.86 -13.46 18.46
N ASP A 208 -3.02 -14.44 17.55
CA ASP A 208 -1.92 -15.27 17.05
C ASP A 208 -0.92 -14.41 16.25
N MET A 209 -1.41 -13.43 15.48
CA MET A 209 -0.58 -12.49 14.75
C MET A 209 0.24 -11.59 15.66
N MET A 210 -0.35 -11.03 16.72
CA MET A 210 0.37 -10.14 17.63
C MET A 210 1.49 -10.86 18.39
N ASP A 211 1.27 -12.10 18.83
CA ASP A 211 2.32 -12.91 19.45
C ASP A 211 3.45 -13.16 18.45
N TRP A 212 3.11 -13.59 17.23
CA TRP A 212 4.08 -13.84 16.17
C TRP A 212 4.88 -12.60 15.76
N LEU A 213 4.24 -11.43 15.68
CA LEU A 213 4.90 -10.16 15.38
C LEU A 213 5.94 -9.81 16.46
N HIS A 214 5.59 -9.97 17.74
CA HIS A 214 6.52 -9.72 18.84
C HIS A 214 7.71 -10.71 18.84
N GLU A 215 7.44 -11.99 18.63
CA GLU A 215 8.48 -13.03 18.56
C GLU A 215 9.50 -12.77 17.44
N ASN A 216 9.05 -12.20 16.32
CA ASN A 216 9.88 -11.93 15.16
C ASN A 216 10.33 -10.46 15.04
N ASN A 217 10.03 -9.62 16.03
CA ASN A 217 10.32 -8.18 16.03
C ASN A 217 9.83 -7.46 14.75
N LEU A 218 8.61 -7.78 14.34
CA LEU A 218 7.98 -7.27 13.13
C LEU A 218 7.03 -6.11 13.43
N LYS A 219 7.04 -5.13 12.53
CA LYS A 219 6.16 -3.95 12.57
C LYS A 219 4.79 -4.23 11.99
N LEU A 220 3.76 -3.53 12.47
CA LEU A 220 2.39 -3.64 11.97
C LEU A 220 1.92 -2.35 11.29
N TRP A 221 1.52 -2.48 10.03
CA TRP A 221 0.80 -1.48 9.27
C TRP A 221 -0.64 -1.94 8.98
N LEU A 222 -1.60 -1.03 8.99
CA LEU A 222 -3.00 -1.33 8.64
C LEU A 222 -3.49 -0.51 7.45
N TRP A 223 -4.26 -1.14 6.57
CA TRP A 223 -4.85 -0.50 5.41
C TRP A 223 -6.30 -0.96 5.13
N THR A 224 -7.20 -0.18 4.55
CA THR A 224 -7.14 1.27 4.46
C THR A 224 -8.00 1.86 5.59
N ILE A 225 -7.38 2.66 6.47
CA ILE A 225 -8.03 3.35 7.58
C ILE A 225 -8.41 4.75 7.10
N ASN A 226 -9.69 5.07 6.97
CA ASN A 226 -10.15 6.28 6.26
C ASN A 226 -10.87 7.29 7.15
N ASN A 227 -10.95 7.04 8.45
CA ASN A 227 -11.58 7.98 9.37
C ASN A 227 -11.08 7.79 10.82
N ASN A 228 -11.31 8.81 11.64
CA ASN A 228 -10.86 8.82 13.03
C ASN A 228 -11.47 7.72 13.90
N LEU A 229 -12.72 7.30 13.67
CA LEU A 229 -13.33 6.21 14.43
C LEU A 229 -12.60 4.89 14.16
N GLU A 230 -12.29 4.59 12.91
CA GLU A 230 -11.48 3.42 12.53
C GLU A 230 -10.06 3.50 13.10
N LEU A 231 -9.44 4.69 13.06
CA LEU A 231 -8.12 4.91 13.66
C LEU A 231 -8.15 4.66 15.16
N LYS A 232 -9.12 5.25 15.87
CA LYS A 232 -9.33 5.09 17.31
C LYS A 232 -9.53 3.62 17.64
N GLN A 233 -10.39 2.92 16.90
CA GLN A 233 -10.58 1.48 17.06
C GLN A 233 -9.31 0.67 16.85
N ALA A 234 -8.44 1.09 15.93
CA ALA A 234 -7.20 0.39 15.64
C ALA A 234 -6.12 0.62 16.73
N ILE A 235 -5.98 1.86 17.22
CA ILE A 235 -4.99 2.24 18.24
C ILE A 235 -5.42 1.76 19.63
N GLU A 236 -6.69 1.91 20.00
CA GLU A 236 -7.20 1.54 21.33
C GLU A 236 -7.49 0.04 21.46
N LYS A 237 -7.35 -0.73 20.37
CA LYS A 237 -7.59 -2.18 20.43
C LYS A 237 -6.56 -2.82 21.34
N THR A 238 -7.06 -3.61 22.29
CA THR A 238 -6.21 -4.43 23.14
C THR A 238 -6.33 -5.91 22.79
N VAL A 239 -5.21 -6.62 22.80
CA VAL A 239 -5.07 -8.07 22.60
C VAL A 239 -4.39 -8.64 23.84
N LYS A 240 -5.04 -9.60 24.52
CA LYS A 240 -4.53 -10.19 25.79
C LYS A 240 -4.10 -9.13 26.81
N ASN A 241 -4.91 -8.07 26.97
CA ASN A 241 -4.64 -6.91 27.84
C ASN A 241 -3.40 -6.08 27.48
N LYS A 242 -2.91 -6.17 26.24
CA LYS A 242 -1.83 -5.32 25.70
C LYS A 242 -2.37 -4.48 24.55
N GLU A 243 -2.00 -3.21 24.49
CA GLU A 243 -2.34 -2.32 23.37
C GLU A 243 -1.72 -2.83 22.07
N ILE A 244 -2.44 -2.68 20.96
CA ILE A 244 -1.88 -2.91 19.63
C ILE A 244 -1.05 -1.68 19.25
N LEU A 245 0.26 -1.88 19.23
CA LEU A 245 1.20 -0.85 18.77
C LEU A 245 1.24 -0.86 17.24
N LEU A 246 0.65 0.17 16.64
CA LEU A 246 0.69 0.39 15.19
C LEU A 246 1.88 1.24 14.80
N ASP A 247 2.74 0.70 13.93
CA ASP A 247 3.85 1.44 13.34
C ASP A 247 3.38 2.44 12.28
N GLY A 248 2.31 2.10 11.56
CA GLY A 248 1.67 3.03 10.64
C GLY A 248 0.32 2.59 10.12
N ILE A 249 -0.33 3.51 9.43
CA ILE A 249 -1.60 3.28 8.74
C ILE A 249 -1.52 3.83 7.32
N VAL A 250 -2.22 3.17 6.41
CA VAL A 250 -2.39 3.60 5.02
C VAL A 250 -3.82 4.14 4.87
N THR A 251 -3.96 5.36 4.34
CA THR A 251 -5.24 6.08 4.26
C THR A 251 -5.47 6.75 2.91
N ASP A 252 -6.73 6.75 2.45
CA ASP A 252 -7.14 7.52 1.27
C ASP A 252 -7.31 9.01 1.58
N ASP A 253 -7.58 9.34 2.85
CA ASP A 253 -7.95 10.68 3.32
C ASP A 253 -7.19 11.04 4.61
N PRO A 254 -5.96 11.57 4.48
CA PRO A 254 -5.13 11.92 5.63
C PRO A 254 -5.73 12.97 6.56
N ILE A 255 -6.56 13.89 6.06
CA ILE A 255 -7.19 14.92 6.90
C ILE A 255 -8.30 14.28 7.75
N LYS A 256 -9.18 13.50 7.13
CA LYS A 256 -10.34 12.89 7.80
C LYS A 256 -9.97 11.89 8.90
N VAL A 257 -8.77 11.30 8.81
CA VAL A 257 -8.23 10.44 9.88
C VAL A 257 -8.03 11.21 11.19
N TYR A 258 -7.68 12.49 11.13
CA TYR A 258 -7.47 13.34 12.31
C TYR A 258 -8.67 14.22 12.69
N GLU A 259 -9.70 14.29 11.85
CA GLU A 259 -10.94 14.99 12.18
C GLU A 259 -11.63 14.38 13.41
N ARG A 260 -12.05 15.22 14.36
CA ARG A 260 -12.73 14.74 15.57
C ARG A 260 -14.08 14.10 15.21
N PHE A 261 -14.21 12.80 15.41
CA PHE A 261 -15.50 12.13 15.32
C PHE A 261 -16.36 12.48 16.54
N PRO A 262 -17.66 12.77 16.36
CA PRO A 262 -18.54 13.08 17.47
C PRO A 262 -18.65 11.86 18.41
N GLU A 263 -18.21 12.04 19.66
CA GLU A 263 -18.06 10.98 20.67
C GLU A 263 -19.33 10.16 20.93
N ASN A 264 -20.51 10.70 20.59
CA ASN A 264 -21.76 10.20 21.14
C ASN A 264 -22.70 9.44 20.19
N LYS A 265 -22.37 9.20 18.91
CA LYS A 265 -23.25 8.37 18.05
C LYS A 265 -22.49 7.58 16.98
N ILE A 266 -21.98 6.39 17.34
CA ILE A 266 -21.83 5.32 16.34
C ILE A 266 -23.25 4.92 15.92
N SER A 267 -23.65 5.28 14.71
CA SER A 267 -24.99 4.97 14.22
C SER A 267 -25.19 3.46 14.08
N TRP A 268 -26.42 2.99 14.27
CA TRP A 268 -26.79 1.60 13.96
C TRP A 268 -26.42 1.23 12.52
N ASN A 269 -26.60 2.16 11.57
CA ASN A 269 -26.21 2.01 10.17
C ASN A 269 -24.69 1.75 10.02
N TYR A 270 -23.84 2.44 10.77
CA TYR A 270 -22.40 2.21 10.75
C TYR A 270 -22.05 0.81 11.26
N ASN A 271 -22.62 0.41 12.40
CA ASN A 271 -22.38 -0.92 12.97
C ASN A 271 -22.88 -2.04 12.05
N PHE A 272 -24.06 -1.87 11.45
CA PHE A 272 -24.60 -2.83 10.49
C PHE A 272 -23.73 -2.93 9.24
N LYS A 273 -23.29 -1.79 8.70
CA LYS A 273 -22.37 -1.76 7.56
C LYS A 273 -21.07 -2.49 7.91
N LEU A 274 -20.45 -2.17 9.04
CA LEU A 274 -19.21 -2.80 9.48
C LEU A 274 -19.36 -4.31 9.67
N TRP A 275 -20.45 -4.76 10.30
CA TRP A 275 -20.78 -6.17 10.46
C TRP A 275 -20.92 -6.88 9.10
N LEU A 276 -21.63 -6.26 8.16
CA LEU A 276 -21.81 -6.78 6.81
C LEU A 276 -20.48 -6.88 6.06
N GLN A 277 -19.66 -5.83 6.12
CA GLN A 277 -18.33 -5.80 5.48
C GLN A 277 -17.40 -6.88 6.05
N ASN A 278 -17.34 -7.01 7.38
CA ASN A 278 -16.53 -8.05 8.01
C ASN A 278 -17.03 -9.47 7.67
N SER A 279 -18.36 -9.66 7.59
CA SER A 279 -18.95 -10.95 7.22
C SER A 279 -18.62 -11.32 5.78
N LEU A 280 -18.80 -10.39 4.85
CA LEU A 280 -18.42 -10.55 3.44
C LEU A 280 -16.92 -10.82 3.30
N PHE A 281 -16.08 -10.08 4.02
CA PHE A 281 -14.65 -10.31 4.04
C PHE A 281 -14.29 -11.73 4.50
N GLY A 282 -15.01 -12.27 5.50
CA GLY A 282 -14.84 -13.67 5.91
C GLY A 282 -15.14 -14.68 4.83
N ILE A 283 -16.21 -14.45 4.05
CA ILE A 283 -16.57 -15.31 2.91
C ILE A 283 -15.51 -15.20 1.82
N LEU A 284 -15.10 -13.97 1.47
CA LEU A 284 -14.03 -13.75 0.49
C LEU A 284 -12.75 -14.44 0.92
N LEU A 285 -12.37 -14.34 2.19
CA LEU A 285 -11.15 -14.94 2.70
C LEU A 285 -11.22 -16.47 2.68
N PHE A 286 -12.37 -17.05 3.02
CA PHE A 286 -12.61 -18.49 2.92
C PHE A 286 -12.41 -19.01 1.49
N LEU A 287 -12.87 -18.24 0.49
CA LEU A 287 -12.72 -18.55 -0.92
C LEU A 287 -11.29 -18.30 -1.42
N TYR A 288 -10.66 -17.20 -0.97
CA TYR A 288 -9.27 -16.84 -1.27
C TYR A 288 -8.32 -17.97 -0.88
N ARG A 289 -8.43 -18.47 0.37
CA ARG A 289 -7.61 -19.56 0.90
C ARG A 289 -7.81 -20.91 0.17
N ARG A 290 -8.84 -21.02 -0.67
CA ARG A 290 -9.11 -22.18 -1.53
C ARG A 290 -8.78 -21.93 -3.01
N ASN A 291 -8.04 -20.87 -3.30
CA ASN A 291 -7.62 -20.48 -4.65
C ASN A 291 -8.79 -20.24 -5.63
N PHE A 292 -9.96 -19.83 -5.12
CA PHE A 292 -11.04 -19.37 -5.99
C PHE A 292 -10.67 -18.02 -6.61
N ASN A 293 -11.02 -17.82 -7.88
CA ASN A 293 -10.87 -16.52 -8.53
C ASN A 293 -11.88 -15.53 -7.94
N LEU A 294 -11.40 -14.60 -7.11
CA LEU A 294 -12.24 -13.61 -6.45
C LEU A 294 -12.46 -12.34 -7.28
N LYS A 295 -11.78 -12.17 -8.41
CA LYS A 295 -11.86 -10.94 -9.21
C LYS A 295 -13.31 -10.54 -9.56
N PRO A 296 -14.22 -11.48 -9.94
CA PRO A 296 -15.62 -11.14 -10.18
C PRO A 296 -16.35 -10.67 -8.92
N ALA A 297 -16.11 -11.34 -7.78
CA ALA A 297 -16.73 -10.99 -6.50
C ALA A 297 -16.24 -9.64 -5.99
N PHE A 298 -14.93 -9.36 -6.06
CA PHE A 298 -14.35 -8.07 -5.72
C PHE A 298 -14.93 -6.95 -6.58
N ASN A 299 -15.02 -7.14 -7.90
CA ASN A 299 -15.59 -6.15 -8.81
C ASN A 299 -17.06 -5.84 -8.50
N MET A 300 -17.85 -6.87 -8.19
CA MET A 300 -19.25 -6.71 -7.81
C MET A 300 -19.39 -5.94 -6.49
N LEU A 301 -18.64 -6.35 -5.45
CA LEU A 301 -18.71 -5.73 -4.13
C LEU A 301 -18.22 -4.26 -4.14
N LYS A 302 -17.20 -3.96 -4.96
CA LYS A 302 -16.72 -2.59 -5.17
C LYS A 302 -17.78 -1.71 -5.84
N ARG A 303 -18.50 -2.22 -6.86
CA ARG A 303 -19.64 -1.52 -7.48
C ARG A 303 -20.78 -1.23 -6.50
N LEU A 304 -20.96 -2.08 -5.50
CA LEU A 304 -21.98 -1.92 -4.45
C LEU A 304 -21.49 -1.07 -3.26
N GLY A 305 -20.24 -0.60 -3.26
CA GLY A 305 -19.65 0.18 -2.15
C GLY A 305 -19.52 -0.62 -0.84
N LEU A 306 -19.43 -1.95 -0.95
CA LEU A 306 -19.33 -2.87 0.18
C LEU A 306 -17.87 -3.13 0.59
N ILE A 307 -16.92 -2.97 -0.33
CA ILE A 307 -15.47 -3.01 -0.07
C ILE A 307 -14.77 -1.94 -0.88
#